data_AF-A0A7Y5EVQ8-F1
#
_entry.id   AF-A0A7Y5EVQ8-F1
#
_cell.length_a   1.000
_cell.length_b   1.000
_cell.length_c   1.000
_cell.angle_alpha   90.00
_cell.angle_beta   90.00
_cell.angle_gamma   90.00
#
_symmetry.space_group_name_H-M   'P 1'
#
loop_
_entity.id
_entity.type
_entity.pdbx_description
1 polymer ?
#
loop_
_entity_poly.entity_id
_entity_poly.type
_entity_poly.pdbx_seq_one_letter_code
_entity_poly.pdbx_strand_id
1 'polypeptide(L)'
;MKRNLKNTALAIGLMALGMVGCQKDTLNQNFTDSENLDYQIQSLVTQTDNESDVLEVYLDDNTSEIAVQNEGIPTDYLVTSEDLSETSGAIGGNTDNRKHIKDNSFLRCLKGLGLDSDQYRKLAIILAEFKDCNASAIKRARTIHAELQKKYKELAEAQIKLYKNNEITKSELEARLKRIRMAFHKELRDLHLKEKLADAFKNCHDKMLRQLHGILTDRQWAAFVKCYKR
;
A
#
# COMPACT_ATOMS: atom_id res chain seq x y z
N MET A 1 -26.88 -21.18 49.95
CA MET A 1 -28.15 -20.61 50.45
C MET A 1 -27.85 -19.30 51.17
N LYS A 2 -28.64 -18.25 50.85
CA LYS A 2 -28.76 -16.92 51.51
C LYS A 2 -27.70 -15.84 51.23
N ARG A 3 -28.26 -14.69 50.82
CA ARG A 3 -27.74 -13.39 50.37
C ARG A 3 -27.39 -12.47 51.55
N ASN A 4 -26.62 -11.41 51.29
CA ASN A 4 -26.96 -9.97 51.49
C ASN A 4 -25.66 -9.12 51.34
N LEU A 5 -25.46 -8.30 50.31
CA LEU A 5 -25.94 -6.92 50.04
C LEU A 5 -25.47 -5.82 51.05
N LYS A 6 -24.63 -4.93 50.49
CA LYS A 6 -24.47 -3.47 50.71
C LYS A 6 -23.82 -2.97 52.00
N ASN A 7 -22.73 -2.19 51.84
CA ASN A 7 -22.79 -0.73 52.05
C ASN A 7 -21.59 0.00 51.42
N THR A 8 -21.93 0.98 50.60
CA THR A 8 -21.16 2.10 50.04
C THR A 8 -20.60 3.01 51.13
N ALA A 9 -19.36 3.48 50.97
CA ALA A 9 -18.91 4.76 51.51
C ALA A 9 -17.96 5.42 50.51
N LEU A 10 -18.41 6.57 50.03
CA LEU A 10 -17.87 7.47 49.04
C LEU A 10 -16.91 8.43 49.76
N ALA A 11 -15.65 8.55 49.32
CA ALA A 11 -14.72 9.57 49.82
C ALA A 11 -14.35 10.52 48.67
N ILE A 12 -15.03 11.67 48.65
CA ILE A 12 -14.72 12.82 47.80
C ILE A 12 -13.57 13.59 48.44
N GLY A 13 -12.43 13.64 47.75
CA GLY A 13 -11.29 14.49 48.11
C GLY A 13 -11.07 15.56 47.06
N LEU A 14 -11.70 16.72 47.25
CA LEU A 14 -11.39 17.97 46.54
C LEU A 14 -10.16 18.61 47.18
N MET A 15 -9.08 18.80 46.44
CA MET A 15 -8.06 19.80 46.80
C MET A 15 -7.56 20.56 45.57
N ALA A 16 -8.05 21.81 45.51
CA ALA A 16 -7.33 23.04 45.22
C ALA A 16 -6.40 23.11 44.00
N LEU A 17 -6.93 23.76 42.97
CA LEU A 17 -6.17 24.49 41.94
C LEU A 17 -5.32 25.59 42.60
N GLY A 18 -4.01 25.39 42.65
CA GLY A 18 -3.03 26.44 42.87
C GLY A 18 -2.55 27.00 41.53
N MET A 19 -3.13 28.11 41.09
CA MET A 19 -2.54 28.94 40.05
C MET A 19 -1.32 29.66 40.62
N VAL A 20 -0.13 29.33 40.12
CA VAL A 20 1.04 30.22 40.19
C VAL A 20 1.51 30.40 38.77
N GLY A 21 1.21 31.56 38.20
CA GLY A 21 1.71 31.99 36.89
C GLY A 21 3.10 32.60 37.01
N CYS A 22 3.96 32.26 36.05
CA CYS A 22 5.10 32.99 35.47
C CYS A 22 5.84 31.94 34.62
N GLN A 23 6.22 32.14 33.36
CA GLN A 23 6.27 33.30 32.50
C GLN A 23 6.19 32.71 31.08
N LYS A 24 5.21 33.14 30.28
CA LYS A 24 5.10 32.71 28.88
C LYS A 24 6.17 33.47 28.09
N ASP A 25 7.37 32.91 28.03
CA ASP A 25 8.25 33.19 26.92
C ASP A 25 7.51 32.78 25.65
N THR A 26 7.38 33.73 24.75
CA THR A 26 6.80 33.59 23.41
C THR A 26 7.65 32.62 22.59
N LEU A 27 7.44 31.33 22.80
CA LEU A 27 7.76 30.30 21.82
C LEU A 27 6.69 30.36 20.73
N ASN A 28 7.13 30.87 19.58
CA ASN A 28 6.37 30.93 18.36
C ASN A 28 5.63 29.61 18.09
N GLN A 29 4.34 29.76 17.77
CA GLN A 29 3.47 28.74 17.21
C GLN A 29 4.13 28.14 15.96
N ASN A 30 4.68 26.93 16.07
CA ASN A 30 4.99 26.04 14.94
C ASN A 30 4.63 24.58 15.25
N PHE A 31 4.01 24.30 16.41
CA PHE A 31 3.71 22.93 16.87
C PHE A 31 2.43 22.33 16.26
N THR A 32 1.60 23.08 15.54
CA THR A 32 0.32 22.57 14.98
C THR A 32 0.42 22.05 13.55
N ASP A 33 1.37 22.56 12.76
CA ASP A 33 1.43 22.25 11.33
C ASP A 33 2.26 20.98 11.06
N SER A 34 3.33 20.75 11.84
CA SER A 34 4.16 19.54 11.73
C SER A 34 3.41 18.29 12.15
N GLU A 35 2.66 18.32 13.26
CA GLU A 35 1.87 17.17 13.73
C GLU A 35 0.76 16.80 12.74
N ASN A 36 0.17 17.79 12.08
CA ASN A 36 -0.84 17.58 11.05
C ASN A 36 -0.24 16.97 9.78
N LEU A 37 0.94 17.44 9.35
CA LEU A 37 1.65 16.87 8.20
C LEU A 37 2.03 15.40 8.44
N ASP A 38 2.62 15.09 9.59
CA ASP A 38 3.02 13.72 9.92
C ASP A 38 1.82 12.78 9.93
N TYR A 39 0.69 13.21 10.52
CA TYR A 39 -0.54 12.44 10.49
C TYR A 39 -1.06 12.22 9.06
N GLN A 40 -1.02 13.24 8.21
CA GLN A 40 -1.46 13.12 6.81
C GLN A 40 -0.60 12.14 6.03
N ILE A 41 0.73 12.25 6.14
CA ILE A 41 1.67 11.34 5.47
C ILE A 41 1.47 9.91 5.94
N GLN A 42 1.44 9.68 7.25
CA GLN A 42 1.26 8.35 7.82
C GLN A 42 -0.08 7.72 7.45
N SER A 43 -1.13 8.54 7.38
CA SER A 43 -2.45 8.12 6.88
C SER A 43 -2.39 7.64 5.43
N LEU A 44 -1.66 8.35 4.55
CA LEU A 44 -1.50 7.95 3.14
C LEU A 44 -0.64 6.68 2.99
N VAL A 45 0.45 6.59 3.74
CA VAL A 45 1.33 5.40 3.76
C VAL A 45 0.57 4.16 4.21
N THR A 46 -0.22 4.28 5.28
CA THR A 46 -1.03 3.17 5.81
C THR A 46 -2.11 2.74 4.83
N GLN A 47 -2.75 3.69 4.14
CA GLN A 47 -3.75 3.38 3.11
C GLN A 47 -3.15 2.53 1.99
N THR A 48 -2.02 2.96 1.40
CA THR A 48 -1.36 2.22 0.31
C THR A 48 -0.93 0.82 0.75
N ASP A 49 -0.46 0.66 1.98
CA ASP A 49 -0.09 -0.66 2.51
C ASP A 49 -1.30 -1.60 2.61
N ASN A 50 -2.46 -1.08 3.03
CA ASN A 50 -3.70 -1.85 3.10
C ASN A 50 -4.22 -2.27 1.72
N GLU A 51 -3.90 -1.55 0.65
CA GLU A 51 -4.23 -1.99 -0.72
C GLU A 51 -3.50 -3.31 -1.08
N SER A 52 -2.33 -3.58 -0.49
CA SER A 52 -1.62 -4.86 -0.63
C SER A 52 -2.33 -6.04 0.04
N ASP A 53 -3.29 -5.80 0.91
CA ASP A 53 -4.03 -6.87 1.62
C ASP A 53 -5.28 -7.31 0.82
N VAL A 54 -5.64 -6.63 -0.28
CA VAL A 54 -6.82 -6.89 -1.13
C VAL A 54 -6.41 -7.53 -2.47
N LEU A 55 -5.44 -8.43 -2.45
CA LEU A 55 -4.90 -9.04 -3.67
C LEU A 55 -5.88 -10.07 -4.27
N GLU A 56 -6.43 -9.75 -5.43
CA GLU A 56 -7.21 -10.71 -6.21
C GLU A 56 -6.27 -11.72 -6.90
N VAL A 57 -6.48 -13.00 -6.59
CA VAL A 57 -5.80 -14.12 -7.24
C VAL A 57 -6.66 -14.62 -8.39
N TYR A 58 -6.18 -14.43 -9.61
CA TYR A 58 -6.79 -14.95 -10.82
C TYR A 58 -6.28 -16.36 -11.09
N LEU A 59 -7.18 -17.20 -11.59
CA LEU A 59 -6.82 -18.49 -12.18
C LEU A 59 -7.40 -18.53 -13.58
N ASP A 60 -6.56 -18.79 -14.57
CA ASP A 60 -7.00 -19.13 -15.90
C ASP A 60 -7.19 -20.65 -16.00
N ASP A 61 -8.44 -21.07 -16.18
CA ASP A 61 -8.82 -22.48 -16.25
C ASP A 61 -8.27 -23.18 -17.51
N ASN A 62 -7.86 -22.44 -18.55
CA ASN A 62 -7.29 -23.01 -19.78
C ASN A 62 -5.78 -23.24 -19.65
N THR A 63 -5.07 -22.29 -19.06
CA THR A 63 -3.60 -22.31 -18.93
C THR A 63 -3.13 -22.85 -17.58
N SER A 64 -4.07 -23.05 -16.64
CA SER A 64 -3.78 -23.38 -15.23
C SER A 64 -2.95 -22.29 -14.53
N GLU A 65 -2.86 -21.09 -15.11
CA GLU A 65 -2.03 -20.03 -14.59
C GLU A 65 -2.70 -19.39 -13.38
N ILE A 66 -2.00 -19.41 -12.25
CA ILE A 66 -2.36 -18.63 -11.07
C ILE A 66 -1.57 -17.32 -11.15
N ALA A 67 -2.24 -16.19 -11.05
CA ALA A 67 -1.57 -14.89 -11.07
C ALA A 67 -2.24 -13.92 -10.10
N VAL A 68 -1.45 -12.97 -9.60
CA VAL A 68 -1.96 -11.80 -8.87
C VAL A 68 -1.63 -10.56 -9.68
N GLN A 69 -2.58 -9.62 -9.74
CA GLN A 69 -2.34 -8.35 -10.38
C GLN A 69 -1.15 -7.63 -9.72
N ASN A 70 -0.25 -7.08 -10.55
CA ASN A 70 0.94 -6.37 -10.10
C ASN A 70 1.81 -7.18 -9.11
N GLU A 71 1.79 -8.52 -9.21
CA GLU A 71 2.66 -9.42 -8.44
C GLU A 71 2.49 -9.29 -6.91
N GLY A 72 1.37 -8.75 -6.46
CA GLY A 72 1.12 -8.48 -5.05
C GLY A 72 1.72 -7.17 -4.52
N ILE A 73 2.17 -6.28 -5.40
CA ILE A 73 2.75 -4.98 -5.06
C ILE A 73 1.73 -3.88 -5.36
N PRO A 74 1.37 -3.01 -4.40
CA PRO A 74 0.55 -1.83 -4.66
C PRO A 74 1.10 -0.98 -5.81
N THR A 75 0.18 -0.51 -6.63
CA THR A 75 0.47 0.28 -7.83
C THR A 75 1.29 1.53 -7.52
N ASP A 76 1.06 2.17 -6.36
CA ASP A 76 1.81 3.33 -5.90
C ASP A 76 3.31 3.05 -5.77
N TYR A 77 3.70 1.85 -5.33
CA TYR A 77 5.12 1.50 -5.18
C TYR A 77 5.82 1.21 -6.51
N LEU A 78 5.06 1.08 -7.61
CA LEU A 78 5.56 0.79 -8.96
C LEU A 78 5.70 2.03 -9.84
N VAL A 79 5.34 3.20 -9.32
CA VAL A 79 5.45 4.49 -10.00
C VAL A 79 6.92 4.83 -10.27
N THR A 80 7.21 5.34 -11.47
CA THR A 80 8.53 5.85 -11.82
C THR A 80 8.46 7.20 -12.54
N SER A 81 9.60 7.86 -12.73
CA SER A 81 9.66 9.16 -13.41
C SER A 81 9.18 9.10 -14.86
N GLU A 82 9.33 7.94 -15.53
CA GLU A 82 8.84 7.72 -16.90
C GLU A 82 7.30 7.83 -17.00
N ASP A 83 6.58 7.62 -15.90
CA ASP A 83 5.11 7.74 -15.83
C ASP A 83 4.61 9.19 -15.79
N LEU A 84 5.50 10.17 -15.65
CA LEU A 84 5.13 11.58 -15.76
C LEU A 84 4.77 11.97 -17.20
N SER A 85 5.26 11.22 -18.21
CA SER A 85 4.99 11.52 -19.60
C SER A 85 3.61 11.02 -20.05
N GLU A 86 2.87 11.88 -20.76
CA GLU A 86 1.59 11.53 -21.40
C GLU A 86 1.79 10.62 -22.62
N THR A 87 2.96 10.67 -23.25
CA THR A 87 3.35 9.79 -24.33
C THR A 87 3.52 8.38 -23.80
N SER A 88 2.49 7.54 -23.96
CA SER A 88 2.52 6.09 -23.81
C SER A 88 3.41 5.37 -24.86
N GLY A 89 4.44 6.04 -25.38
CA GLY A 89 5.35 5.54 -26.40
C GLY A 89 6.72 5.21 -25.82
N ALA A 90 6.78 4.23 -24.90
CA ALA A 90 8.04 3.58 -24.61
C ALA A 90 8.29 2.52 -25.69
N ILE A 91 9.37 2.70 -26.45
CA ILE A 91 9.92 1.67 -27.34
C ILE A 91 10.27 0.46 -26.45
N GLY A 92 9.43 -0.58 -26.46
CA GLY A 92 9.73 -1.89 -25.87
C GLY A 92 9.11 -2.25 -24.51
N GLY A 93 8.13 -1.50 -23.98
CA GLY A 93 7.46 -1.83 -22.71
C GLY A 93 5.97 -2.12 -22.88
N ASN A 94 5.43 -3.07 -22.10
CA ASN A 94 4.00 -3.40 -22.05
C ASN A 94 3.16 -2.15 -21.68
N THR A 95 2.60 -1.49 -22.70
CA THR A 95 1.95 -0.17 -22.62
C THR A 95 0.77 -0.15 -21.67
N ASP A 96 0.09 -1.28 -21.54
CA ASP A 96 -1.14 -1.42 -20.78
C ASP A 96 -0.87 -1.40 -19.27
N ASN A 97 0.23 -2.04 -18.83
CA ASN A 97 0.64 -2.01 -17.43
C ASN A 97 1.05 -0.60 -16.99
N ARG A 98 1.76 0.15 -17.84
CA ARG A 98 2.16 1.53 -17.50
C ARG A 98 0.98 2.49 -17.49
N LYS A 99 0.02 2.29 -18.38
CA LYS A 99 -1.26 3.01 -18.33
C LYS A 99 -2.01 2.71 -17.04
N HIS A 100 -2.12 1.44 -16.65
CA HIS A 100 -2.75 1.04 -15.39
C HIS A 100 -2.09 1.70 -14.19
N ILE A 101 -0.75 1.76 -14.14
CA ILE A 101 -0.01 2.44 -13.06
C ILE A 101 -0.37 3.92 -13.00
N LYS A 102 -0.34 4.63 -14.14
CA LYS A 102 -0.68 6.05 -14.22
C LYS A 102 -2.11 6.35 -13.74
N ASP A 103 -3.06 5.48 -14.06
CA ASP A 103 -4.48 5.70 -13.81
C ASP A 103 -4.92 5.29 -12.39
N ASN A 104 -4.16 4.41 -11.74
CA ASN A 104 -4.52 3.81 -10.44
C ASN A 104 -3.56 4.14 -9.30
N SER A 105 -2.53 4.96 -9.54
CA SER A 105 -1.61 5.45 -8.51
C SER A 105 -1.88 6.90 -8.08
N PHE A 106 -1.14 7.37 -7.08
CA PHE A 106 -1.09 8.76 -6.65
C PHE A 106 -0.76 9.76 -7.77
N LEU A 107 -0.13 9.32 -8.88
CA LEU A 107 0.17 10.20 -10.02
C LEU A 107 -1.08 10.84 -10.61
N ARG A 108 -2.21 10.13 -10.62
CA ARG A 108 -3.49 10.68 -11.08
C ARG A 108 -3.86 11.95 -10.32
N CYS A 109 -3.57 11.98 -9.02
CA CYS A 109 -3.85 13.12 -8.16
C CYS A 109 -2.87 14.28 -8.34
N LEU A 110 -1.65 14.03 -8.84
CA LEU A 110 -0.68 15.08 -9.14
C LEU A 110 -0.97 15.81 -10.45
N LYS A 111 -1.52 15.12 -11.47
CA LYS A 111 -1.83 15.72 -12.78
C LYS A 111 -2.80 16.92 -12.70
N GLY A 112 -3.71 16.92 -11.74
CA GLY A 112 -4.73 17.98 -11.57
C GLY A 112 -4.27 19.22 -10.81
N LEU A 113 -3.01 19.29 -10.35
CA LEU A 113 -2.55 20.34 -9.42
C LEU A 113 -1.97 21.57 -10.10
N GLY A 114 -1.82 21.56 -11.44
CA GLY A 114 -1.21 22.66 -12.18
C GLY A 114 0.23 22.93 -11.75
N LEU A 115 1.06 21.87 -11.72
CA LEU A 115 2.47 22.00 -11.35
C LEU A 115 3.24 22.84 -12.38
N ASP A 116 4.12 23.72 -11.92
CA ASP A 116 5.01 24.46 -12.81
C ASP A 116 6.20 23.60 -13.30
N SER A 117 6.99 24.14 -14.22
CA SER A 117 8.11 23.40 -14.84
C SER A 117 9.24 23.04 -13.85
N ASP A 118 9.47 23.85 -12.81
CA ASP A 118 10.45 23.54 -11.76
C ASP A 118 9.92 22.42 -10.84
N GLN A 119 8.66 22.50 -10.46
CA GLN A 119 7.97 21.45 -9.68
C GLN A 119 7.98 20.11 -10.43
N TYR A 120 7.69 20.10 -11.74
CA TYR A 120 7.78 18.88 -12.55
C TYR A 120 9.19 18.29 -12.58
N ARG A 121 10.22 19.14 -12.75
CA ARG A 121 11.61 18.69 -12.74
C ARG A 121 11.99 18.06 -11.38
N LYS A 122 11.60 18.70 -10.27
CA LYS A 122 11.85 18.17 -8.92
C LYS A 122 11.07 16.87 -8.67
N LEU A 123 9.82 16.80 -9.12
CA LEU A 123 9.01 15.57 -9.03
C LEU A 123 9.67 14.40 -9.78
N ALA A 124 10.22 14.64 -10.97
CA ALA A 124 10.93 13.59 -11.71
C ALA A 124 12.13 13.02 -10.94
N ILE A 125 12.88 13.88 -10.22
CA ILE A 125 14.00 13.48 -9.36
C ILE A 125 13.48 12.66 -8.17
N ILE A 126 12.44 13.14 -7.48
CA ILE A 126 11.82 12.44 -6.35
C ILE A 126 11.34 11.04 -6.77
N LEU A 127 10.72 10.90 -7.93
CA LEU A 127 10.27 9.60 -8.44
C LEU A 127 11.42 8.66 -8.84
N ALA A 128 12.53 9.21 -9.33
CA ALA A 128 13.74 8.41 -9.58
C ALA A 128 14.32 7.88 -8.26
N GLU A 129 14.46 8.72 -7.25
CA GLU A 129 14.92 8.30 -5.91
C GLU A 129 13.97 7.29 -5.26
N PHE A 130 12.66 7.47 -5.44
CA PHE A 130 11.65 6.55 -4.91
C PHE A 130 11.72 5.17 -5.59
N LYS A 131 11.86 5.14 -6.92
CA LYS A 131 12.11 3.91 -7.69
C LYS A 131 13.34 3.17 -7.19
N ASP A 132 14.45 3.90 -7.01
CA ASP A 132 15.71 3.33 -6.54
C ASP A 132 15.59 2.78 -5.11
N CYS A 133 14.88 3.51 -4.23
CA CYS A 133 14.59 3.07 -2.86
C CYS A 133 13.79 1.75 -2.86
N ASN A 134 12.76 1.64 -3.71
CA ASN A 134 11.90 0.46 -3.80
C ASN A 134 12.56 -0.72 -4.53
N ALA A 135 13.59 -0.50 -5.34
CA ALA A 135 14.12 -1.49 -6.29
C ALA A 135 14.47 -2.84 -5.64
N SER A 136 15.11 -2.82 -4.47
CA SER A 136 15.46 -4.03 -3.73
C SER A 136 14.22 -4.79 -3.21
N ALA A 137 13.24 -4.07 -2.67
CA ALA A 137 11.98 -4.66 -2.18
C ALA A 137 11.13 -5.23 -3.33
N ILE A 138 11.00 -4.50 -4.45
CA ILE A 138 10.32 -4.97 -5.67
C ILE A 138 10.97 -6.25 -6.19
N LYS A 139 12.31 -6.29 -6.26
CA LYS A 139 13.03 -7.47 -6.73
C LYS A 139 12.72 -8.69 -5.86
N ARG A 140 12.77 -8.54 -4.54
CA ARG A 140 12.44 -9.63 -3.59
C ARG A 140 10.98 -10.06 -3.72
N ALA A 141 10.04 -9.12 -3.76
CA ALA A 141 8.61 -9.40 -3.95
C ALA A 141 8.35 -10.22 -5.22
N ARG A 142 8.97 -9.83 -6.35
CA ARG A 142 8.87 -10.55 -7.62
C ARG A 142 9.46 -11.96 -7.56
N THR A 143 10.59 -12.14 -6.87
CA THR A 143 11.18 -13.48 -6.67
C THR A 143 10.23 -14.37 -5.87
N ILE A 144 9.69 -13.88 -4.75
CA ILE A 144 8.70 -14.59 -3.93
C ILE A 144 7.48 -14.98 -4.78
N HIS A 145 6.93 -14.02 -5.52
CA HIS A 145 5.78 -14.26 -6.37
C HIS A 145 6.06 -15.32 -7.43
N ALA A 146 7.19 -15.25 -8.14
CA ALA A 146 7.57 -16.21 -9.17
C ALA A 146 7.73 -17.64 -8.62
N GLU A 147 8.36 -17.77 -7.44
CA GLU A 147 8.54 -19.07 -6.77
C GLU A 147 7.19 -19.67 -6.34
N LEU A 148 6.32 -18.86 -5.73
CA LEU A 148 4.97 -19.30 -5.36
C LEU A 148 4.12 -19.63 -6.58
N GLN A 149 4.17 -18.79 -7.62
CA GLN A 149 3.41 -19.00 -8.85
C GLN A 149 3.77 -20.33 -9.47
N LYS A 150 5.07 -20.65 -9.56
CA LYS A 150 5.53 -21.96 -10.05
C LYS A 150 4.96 -23.11 -9.22
N LYS A 151 5.13 -23.05 -7.90
CA LYS A 151 4.63 -24.08 -6.96
C LYS A 151 3.13 -24.33 -7.13
N TYR A 152 2.34 -23.26 -7.14
CA TYR A 152 0.88 -23.38 -7.16
C TYR A 152 0.30 -23.66 -8.55
N LYS A 153 1.01 -23.29 -9.62
CA LYS A 153 0.72 -23.74 -10.98
C LYS A 153 0.83 -25.26 -11.09
N GLU A 154 1.92 -25.85 -10.61
CA GLU A 154 2.11 -27.31 -10.61
C GLU A 154 0.98 -28.03 -9.84
N LEU A 155 0.54 -27.46 -8.71
CA LEU A 155 -0.61 -27.98 -7.96
C LEU A 155 -1.92 -27.89 -8.73
N ALA A 156 -2.19 -26.77 -9.41
CA ALA A 156 -3.39 -26.58 -10.22
C ALA A 156 -3.43 -27.53 -11.43
N GLU A 157 -2.31 -27.66 -12.14
CA GLU A 157 -2.15 -28.58 -13.27
C GLU A 157 -2.42 -30.03 -12.85
N ALA A 158 -1.94 -30.44 -11.66
CA ALA A 158 -2.22 -31.76 -11.12
C ALA A 158 -3.73 -31.99 -10.88
N GLN A 159 -4.46 -31.00 -10.37
CA GLN A 159 -5.92 -31.14 -10.19
C GLN A 159 -6.66 -31.20 -11.52
N ILE A 160 -6.25 -30.39 -12.49
CA ILE A 160 -6.84 -30.38 -13.83
C ILE A 160 -6.59 -31.71 -14.54
N LYS A 161 -5.43 -32.35 -14.33
CA LYS A 161 -5.14 -33.69 -14.85
C LYS A 161 -6.09 -34.74 -14.28
N LEU A 162 -6.33 -34.74 -12.97
CA LEU A 162 -7.30 -35.66 -12.33
C LEU A 162 -8.71 -35.49 -12.93
N TYR A 163 -9.12 -34.25 -13.19
CA TYR A 163 -10.40 -33.97 -13.82
C TYR A 163 -10.44 -34.47 -15.28
N LYS A 164 -9.40 -34.22 -16.07
CA LYS A 164 -9.29 -34.71 -17.47
C LYS A 164 -9.30 -36.24 -17.55
N ASN A 165 -8.81 -36.93 -16.53
CA ASN A 165 -8.85 -38.38 -16.42
C ASN A 165 -10.20 -38.93 -15.91
N ASN A 166 -11.20 -38.07 -15.64
CA ASN A 166 -12.47 -38.40 -15.01
C ASN A 166 -12.33 -39.01 -13.60
N GLU A 167 -11.22 -38.75 -12.89
CA GLU A 167 -10.98 -39.23 -11.52
C GLU A 167 -11.70 -38.35 -10.48
N ILE A 168 -12.01 -37.11 -10.85
CA ILE A 168 -12.78 -36.17 -10.03
C ILE A 168 -13.85 -35.47 -10.87
N THR A 169 -14.89 -34.99 -10.22
CA THR A 169 -15.95 -34.19 -10.84
C THR A 169 -15.54 -32.73 -11.02
N LYS A 170 -16.29 -32.00 -11.85
CA LYS A 170 -16.10 -30.55 -12.04
C LYS A 170 -16.25 -29.77 -10.72
N SER A 171 -17.24 -30.12 -9.91
CA SER A 171 -17.47 -29.45 -8.61
C SER A 171 -16.31 -29.67 -7.64
N GLU A 172 -15.71 -30.86 -7.64
CA GLU A 172 -14.52 -31.14 -6.84
C GLU A 172 -13.30 -30.37 -7.35
N LEU A 173 -13.12 -30.25 -8.68
CA LEU A 173 -12.07 -29.44 -9.26
C LEU A 173 -12.18 -27.97 -8.81
N GLU A 174 -13.36 -27.36 -8.97
CA GLU A 174 -13.61 -25.97 -8.56
C GLU A 174 -13.31 -25.75 -7.07
N ALA A 175 -13.76 -26.67 -6.20
CA ALA A 175 -13.50 -26.60 -4.77
C ALA A 175 -12.01 -26.73 -4.43
N ARG A 176 -11.27 -27.59 -5.15
CA ARG A 176 -9.82 -27.76 -4.98
C ARG A 176 -9.04 -26.55 -5.47
N LEU A 177 -9.37 -26.03 -6.66
CA LEU A 177 -8.76 -24.82 -7.21
C LEU A 177 -9.01 -23.60 -6.32
N LYS A 178 -10.21 -23.47 -5.75
CA LYS A 178 -10.50 -22.42 -4.74
C LYS A 178 -9.57 -22.52 -3.52
N ARG A 179 -9.35 -23.73 -2.99
CA ARG A 179 -8.40 -23.93 -1.87
C ARG A 179 -6.96 -23.59 -2.25
N ILE A 180 -6.54 -23.95 -3.46
CA ILE A 180 -5.23 -23.60 -4.00
C ILE A 180 -5.06 -22.07 -4.08
N ARG A 181 -6.05 -21.33 -4.60
CA ARG A 181 -6.03 -19.85 -4.63
C ARG A 181 -5.93 -19.24 -3.22
N MET A 182 -6.72 -19.75 -2.28
CA MET A 182 -6.68 -19.27 -0.88
C MET A 182 -5.32 -19.53 -0.21
N ALA A 183 -4.74 -20.70 -0.46
CA ALA A 183 -3.44 -21.08 0.06
C ALA A 183 -2.31 -20.23 -0.56
N PHE A 184 -2.36 -19.98 -1.87
CA PHE A 184 -1.45 -19.07 -2.56
C PHE A 184 -1.48 -17.67 -1.92
N HIS A 185 -2.68 -17.09 -1.77
CA HIS A 185 -2.85 -15.76 -1.19
C HIS A 185 -2.27 -15.69 0.24
N LYS A 186 -2.61 -16.69 1.07
CA LYS A 186 -2.12 -16.76 2.45
C LYS A 186 -0.60 -16.86 2.49
N GLU A 187 -0.01 -17.75 1.69
CA GLU A 187 1.44 -17.96 1.69
C GLU A 187 2.20 -16.74 1.14
N LEU A 188 1.67 -16.06 0.12
CA LEU A 188 2.21 -14.81 -0.39
C LEU A 188 2.25 -13.74 0.71
N ARG A 189 1.14 -13.56 1.42
CA ARG A 189 1.06 -12.62 2.55
C ARG A 189 2.04 -12.97 3.67
N ASP A 190 2.10 -14.24 4.06
CA ASP A 190 3.00 -14.72 5.11
C ASP A 190 4.49 -14.47 4.74
N LEU A 191 4.86 -14.68 3.46
CA LEU A 191 6.21 -14.39 2.97
C LEU A 191 6.51 -12.89 2.89
N HIS A 192 5.55 -12.07 2.45
CA HIS A 192 5.71 -10.61 2.44
C HIS A 192 5.96 -10.04 3.85
N LEU A 193 5.24 -10.55 4.85
CA LEU A 193 5.42 -10.19 6.26
C LEU A 193 6.80 -10.64 6.76
N LYS A 194 7.21 -11.87 6.45
CA LYS A 194 8.51 -12.42 6.86
C LYS A 194 9.68 -11.61 6.30
N GLU A 195 9.60 -11.20 5.04
CA GLU A 195 10.64 -10.43 4.34
C GLU A 195 10.63 -8.93 4.67
N LYS A 196 9.69 -8.50 5.53
CA LYS A 196 9.46 -7.10 5.93
C LYS A 196 9.33 -6.17 4.71
N LEU A 197 8.65 -6.66 3.67
CA LEU A 197 8.46 -5.88 2.44
C LEU A 197 7.61 -4.64 2.70
N ALA A 198 6.57 -4.77 3.53
CA ALA A 198 5.72 -3.66 3.96
C ALA A 198 6.56 -2.53 4.58
N ASP A 199 7.45 -2.84 5.53
CA ASP A 199 8.30 -1.83 6.18
C ASP A 199 9.22 -1.12 5.17
N ALA A 200 9.82 -1.88 4.24
CA ALA A 200 10.68 -1.32 3.21
C ALA A 200 9.92 -0.34 2.30
N PHE A 201 8.74 -0.74 1.81
CA PHE A 201 7.90 0.11 0.97
C PHE A 201 7.39 1.35 1.71
N LYS A 202 6.92 1.18 2.96
CA LYS A 202 6.43 2.29 3.81
C LYS A 202 7.49 3.36 4.01
N ASN A 203 8.72 2.96 4.31
CA ASN A 203 9.82 3.90 4.54
C ASN A 203 10.15 4.69 3.28
N CYS A 204 10.19 4.04 2.12
CA CYS A 204 10.41 4.72 0.84
C CYS A 204 9.25 5.67 0.50
N HIS A 205 8.01 5.26 0.78
CA HIS A 205 6.81 6.05 0.48
C HIS A 205 6.67 7.27 1.40
N ASP A 206 6.92 7.12 2.70
CA ASP A 206 6.99 8.23 3.66
C ASP A 206 8.04 9.26 3.21
N LYS A 207 9.26 8.80 2.88
CA LYS A 207 10.33 9.68 2.37
C LYS A 207 9.88 10.44 1.12
N MET A 208 9.27 9.75 0.16
CA MET A 208 8.76 10.35 -1.08
C MET A 208 7.69 11.41 -0.80
N LEU A 209 6.72 11.11 0.07
CA LEU A 209 5.65 12.05 0.43
C LEU A 209 6.18 13.30 1.15
N ARG A 210 7.21 13.15 1.99
CA ARG A 210 7.89 14.31 2.62
C ARG A 210 8.60 15.18 1.60
N GLN A 211 9.31 14.58 0.65
CA GLN A 211 9.95 15.32 -0.44
C GLN A 211 8.91 16.01 -1.34
N LEU A 212 7.80 15.33 -1.62
CA LEU A 212 6.69 15.86 -2.40
C LEU A 212 6.04 17.08 -1.70
N HIS A 213 5.77 16.98 -0.41
CA HIS A 213 5.29 18.13 0.39
C HIS A 213 6.24 19.33 0.26
N GLY A 214 7.56 19.10 0.28
CA GLY A 214 8.56 20.17 0.16
C GLY A 214 8.59 20.90 -1.19
N ILE A 215 7.96 20.37 -2.24
CA ILE A 215 7.92 21.01 -3.57
C ILE A 215 6.54 21.54 -3.94
N LEU A 216 5.49 21.11 -3.25
CA LEU A 216 4.13 21.57 -3.45
C LEU A 216 3.84 22.78 -2.56
N THR A 217 3.00 23.68 -3.03
CA THR A 217 2.39 24.70 -2.16
C THR A 217 1.38 24.05 -1.22
N ASP A 218 1.09 24.66 -0.07
CA ASP A 218 0.08 24.15 0.88
C ASP A 218 -1.27 23.87 0.21
N ARG A 219 -1.67 24.72 -0.73
CA ARG A 219 -2.89 24.55 -1.54
C ARG A 219 -2.82 23.30 -2.41
N GLN A 220 -1.70 23.07 -3.10
CA GLN A 220 -1.49 21.90 -3.94
C GLN A 220 -1.42 20.62 -3.08
N TRP A 221 -0.73 20.67 -1.94
CA TRP A 221 -0.67 19.55 -1.00
C TRP A 221 -2.05 19.18 -0.46
N ALA A 222 -2.83 20.15 0.01
CA ALA A 222 -4.19 19.89 0.48
C ALA A 222 -5.08 19.26 -0.61
N ALA A 223 -4.98 19.73 -1.85
CA ALA A 223 -5.69 19.15 -2.98
C ALA A 223 -5.20 17.73 -3.33
N PHE A 224 -3.89 17.50 -3.27
CA PHE A 224 -3.27 16.18 -3.45
C PHE A 224 -3.80 15.19 -2.41
N VAL A 225 -3.69 15.51 -1.12
CA VAL A 225 -4.14 14.66 -0.01
C VAL A 225 -5.64 14.35 -0.15
N LYS A 226 -6.45 15.36 -0.49
CA LYS A 226 -7.90 15.17 -0.69
C LYS A 226 -8.22 14.22 -1.84
N CYS A 227 -7.42 14.23 -2.92
CA CYS A 227 -7.61 13.31 -4.04
C CYS A 227 -7.07 11.91 -3.73
N TYR A 228 -5.94 11.82 -3.03
CA TYR A 228 -5.22 10.57 -2.83
C TYR A 228 -5.83 9.72 -1.71
N LYS A 229 -6.39 10.35 -0.67
CA LYS A 229 -7.19 9.64 0.33
C LYS A 229 -8.42 9.02 -0.34
N ARG A 230 -8.57 7.70 -0.21
CA ARG A 230 -9.68 6.90 -0.75
C ARG A 230 -10.64 6.48 0.35
#